data_AF-A0A919T5G4-F1
#
_entry.id   AF-A0A919T5G4-F1
#
_cell.length_a   1.000
_cell.length_b   1.000
_cell.length_c   1.000
_cell.angle_alpha   90.00
_cell.angle_beta   90.00
_cell.angle_gamma   90.00
#
_symmetry.space_group_name_H-M   'P 1'
#
loop_
_entity.id
_entity.type
_entity.pdbx_description
1 polymer ?
#
loop_
_entity_poly.entity_id
_entity_poly.type
_entity_poly.pdbx_seq_one_letter_code
_entity_poly.pdbx_strand_id
1 'polypeptide(L)'
;MTTGNASVVTSRTSVADRASTPAGSVAVRLEPFDRHRVAAWLDVWNSVNADRFVAGPDEPLSFETVMRYEHLATQPLLLLMLALYDAEGNALLKAGFLRTDELYEQLLARFARREVTKLADGLPPRERDKRVEAELRKLSVVAFAMFNRDAQWVTETQLEADLHALPGLTGAVAPEASPSDLRAPLRPAELALGSFFFVHRARASRDGVSLETYEFLHATFGEFLVARLIHGVVGSLIARERASTFPSGAAVDDDLLYTLLSFAPLSGRRQAVDFLRGIVKAGSEDDRADWADLVARLFRSATLPRPPRAFEEYAPKRLPVLSRLAAYTSNLLLLALCAGHTTVVRLFGGRADDENQDLGAWRGMCLFWRSQDAGSGWAGLLDQVTVDRVRRGSCVDVALSLDSPAGANFPLVDMEWLHRGDSGGTNRFSAFGDRLGMLRREARFTCDLAADLQQHALEPLVRAGLETAGNVVHDSPEAGFASPLSRFMQIVTADSLPVSAREKLYRASLKAATAIRTSSISYSGR
;
A
#
# COMPACT_ATOMS: atom_id res chain seq x y z
N MET A 1 -35.04 -39.64 3.69
CA MET A 1 -35.15 -38.19 3.23
C MET A 1 -34.24 -37.29 4.08
N THR A 2 -32.87 -37.47 3.84
CA THR A 2 -31.80 -36.72 4.54
C THR A 2 -31.94 -35.21 4.32
N THR A 3 -32.80 -34.47 5.04
CA THR A 3 -32.87 -33.00 5.21
C THR A 3 -31.48 -32.37 5.03
N GLY A 4 -31.03 -32.23 3.79
CA GLY A 4 -29.74 -31.54 3.48
C GLY A 4 -29.75 -30.09 4.02
N ASN A 5 -29.11 -29.81 5.13
CA ASN A 5 -28.83 -28.47 5.70
C ASN A 5 -28.24 -27.54 4.64
N ALA A 6 -29.10 -26.46 4.32
CA ALA A 6 -28.61 -25.35 3.47
C ALA A 6 -27.86 -24.32 4.34
N SER A 7 -26.52 -24.20 3.98
CA SER A 7 -25.71 -23.19 4.73
C SER A 7 -25.26 -22.07 3.78
N VAL A 8 -25.40 -20.76 4.32
CA VAL A 8 -24.82 -19.60 3.60
C VAL A 8 -23.54 -19.16 4.34
N VAL A 9 -22.45 -19.25 3.46
CA VAL A 9 -21.16 -18.81 4.04
C VAL A 9 -20.74 -17.50 3.36
N THR A 10 -20.41 -16.51 4.23
CA THR A 10 -19.89 -15.25 3.64
C THR A 10 -18.37 -15.19 3.83
N SER A 11 -17.66 -14.86 2.65
CA SER A 11 -16.19 -14.76 2.77
C SER A 11 -15.70 -13.55 1.96
N ARG A 12 -14.53 -13.02 2.45
CA ARG A 12 -13.86 -12.03 1.56
C ARG A 12 -13.32 -12.72 0.30
N THR A 13 -13.15 -11.95 -0.79
CA THR A 13 -12.74 -12.55 -2.08
C THR A 13 -11.30 -13.09 -1.98
N SER A 14 -10.48 -12.47 -1.11
CA SER A 14 -9.04 -12.83 -1.03
C SER A 14 -8.86 -14.17 -0.29
N VAL A 15 -9.88 -14.57 0.38
CA VAL A 15 -9.66 -15.82 1.16
C VAL A 15 -10.61 -16.90 0.61
N ALA A 16 -11.40 -16.47 -0.38
CA ALA A 16 -12.43 -17.42 -0.87
C ALA A 16 -11.77 -18.64 -1.52
N ASP A 17 -10.42 -18.42 -1.89
CA ASP A 17 -9.77 -19.55 -2.58
C ASP A 17 -9.34 -20.63 -1.57
N ARG A 18 -9.56 -20.30 -0.28
CA ARG A 18 -9.09 -21.26 0.74
C ARG A 18 -10.26 -22.07 1.29
N ALA A 19 -11.50 -21.69 0.81
CA ALA A 19 -12.68 -22.39 1.36
C ALA A 19 -13.03 -23.60 0.47
N SER A 20 -13.01 -24.82 1.14
CA SER A 20 -13.45 -26.03 0.39
C SER A 20 -14.96 -25.98 0.12
N THR A 21 -15.26 -25.76 -1.27
CA THR A 21 -16.69 -25.57 -1.63
C THR A 21 -17.24 -26.88 -2.23
N PRO A 22 -18.27 -27.47 -1.50
CA PRO A 22 -18.87 -28.70 -2.03
C PRO A 22 -19.40 -28.52 -3.47
N ALA A 23 -19.39 -29.65 -4.12
CA ALA A 23 -19.86 -29.65 -5.53
C ALA A 23 -21.34 -29.25 -5.60
N GLY A 24 -21.66 -28.23 -6.50
CA GLY A 24 -23.07 -27.77 -6.70
C GLY A 24 -23.34 -26.47 -5.91
N SER A 25 -22.18 -25.91 -5.29
CA SER A 25 -22.38 -24.66 -4.53
C SER A 25 -22.45 -23.47 -5.49
N VAL A 26 -23.37 -22.43 -5.05
CA VAL A 26 -23.50 -21.19 -5.86
C VAL A 26 -22.68 -20.09 -5.17
N ALA A 27 -21.83 -19.54 -6.13
CA ALA A 27 -21.08 -18.38 -5.57
C ALA A 27 -21.69 -17.07 -6.07
N VAL A 28 -21.96 -16.23 -4.97
CA VAL A 28 -22.52 -14.90 -5.33
C VAL A 28 -21.53 -13.82 -4.84
N ARG A 29 -21.23 -12.95 -5.87
CA ARG A 29 -20.38 -11.82 -5.44
C ARG A 29 -21.24 -10.56 -5.26
N LEU A 30 -21.04 -9.99 -4.03
CA LEU A 30 -21.76 -8.72 -3.78
C LEU A 30 -21.01 -7.55 -4.42
N GLU A 31 -21.72 -6.82 -5.37
CA GLU A 31 -21.09 -5.68 -6.07
C GLU A 31 -21.40 -4.37 -5.34
N PRO A 32 -20.50 -3.44 -5.48
CA PRO A 32 -20.80 -2.13 -4.89
C PRO A 32 -22.15 -1.58 -5.39
N PHE A 33 -22.75 -0.67 -4.51
CA PHE A 33 -24.02 -0.03 -4.94
C PHE A 33 -23.82 0.73 -6.25
N ASP A 34 -24.72 0.51 -7.14
CA ASP A 34 -24.77 1.47 -8.27
C ASP A 34 -25.54 2.74 -7.89
N ARG A 35 -25.54 3.71 -8.74
CA ARG A 35 -26.13 5.03 -8.40
C ARG A 35 -27.60 4.88 -8.00
N HIS A 36 -28.30 3.94 -8.67
CA HIS A 36 -29.74 3.77 -8.31
C HIS A 36 -29.89 3.25 -6.89
N ARG A 37 -29.05 2.31 -6.55
CA ARG A 37 -29.14 1.76 -5.18
C ARG A 37 -28.70 2.80 -4.15
N VAL A 38 -27.80 3.66 -4.48
CA VAL A 38 -27.45 4.76 -3.55
C VAL A 38 -28.65 5.69 -3.36
N ALA A 39 -29.29 6.02 -4.41
CA ALA A 39 -30.46 6.94 -4.29
C ALA A 39 -31.55 6.30 -3.43
N ALA A 40 -31.74 4.98 -3.69
CA ALA A 40 -32.78 4.31 -2.89
C ALA A 40 -32.40 4.28 -1.41
N TRP A 41 -31.20 3.96 -1.20
CA TRP A 41 -30.73 3.97 0.20
C TRP A 41 -30.97 5.34 0.85
N LEU A 42 -30.69 6.45 0.13
CA LEU A 42 -30.86 7.81 0.70
C LEU A 42 -32.34 8.11 0.95
N ASP A 43 -33.17 7.58 0.05
CA ASP A 43 -34.62 7.81 0.28
C ASP A 43 -35.06 7.22 1.62
N VAL A 44 -34.55 6.04 1.89
CA VAL A 44 -34.93 5.41 3.16
C VAL A 44 -34.34 6.21 4.34
N TRP A 45 -33.09 6.51 4.24
CA TRP A 45 -32.45 7.29 5.32
C TRP A 45 -33.21 8.60 5.60
N ASN A 46 -33.49 9.34 4.54
CA ASN A 46 -34.13 10.65 4.73
C ASN A 46 -35.57 10.49 5.26
N SER A 47 -36.24 9.42 4.83
CA SER A 47 -37.63 9.23 5.33
C SER A 47 -37.63 8.87 6.82
N VAL A 48 -36.71 8.02 7.22
CA VAL A 48 -36.70 7.57 8.63
C VAL A 48 -36.28 8.74 9.52
N ASN A 49 -35.52 9.70 8.93
CA ASN A 49 -35.02 10.79 9.80
C ASN A 49 -35.74 12.11 9.49
N ALA A 50 -36.93 11.96 8.96
CA ALA A 50 -37.66 13.16 8.46
C ALA A 50 -37.98 14.10 9.63
N ASP A 51 -38.22 13.49 10.82
CA ASP A 51 -38.61 14.34 11.97
C ASP A 51 -37.46 15.27 12.38
N ARG A 52 -36.32 14.92 12.18
CA ARG A 52 -35.13 15.73 12.51
C ARG A 52 -35.02 16.97 11.60
N PHE A 53 -35.46 16.78 10.45
CA PHE A 53 -35.34 17.90 9.49
C PHE A 53 -36.48 18.91 9.68
N VAL A 54 -37.55 18.44 10.20
CA VAL A 54 -38.71 19.34 10.37
C VAL A 54 -38.52 20.16 11.65
N ALA A 55 -37.86 19.65 12.60
CA ALA A 55 -37.74 20.25 13.95
C ALA A 55 -36.41 20.98 14.09
N GLY A 56 -35.55 20.89 13.09
CA GLY A 56 -34.22 21.52 13.27
C GLY A 56 -33.78 22.21 11.97
N PRO A 57 -32.66 23.06 11.94
CA PRO A 57 -32.16 23.79 10.76
C PRO A 57 -31.55 22.84 9.72
N ASP A 58 -31.57 21.50 10.00
CA ASP A 58 -30.79 20.61 9.12
C ASP A 58 -31.65 20.14 7.93
N GLU A 59 -30.96 20.02 6.75
CA GLU A 59 -31.63 19.61 5.51
C GLU A 59 -31.34 18.13 5.23
N PRO A 60 -32.35 17.57 4.41
CA PRO A 60 -32.12 16.16 4.04
C PRO A 60 -30.83 15.99 3.23
N LEU A 61 -30.22 14.80 3.46
CA LEU A 61 -28.97 14.50 2.73
C LEU A 61 -29.27 14.27 1.23
N SER A 62 -28.56 15.10 0.41
CA SER A 62 -28.89 15.04 -1.03
C SER A 62 -27.99 14.04 -1.76
N PHE A 63 -28.55 13.48 -2.86
CA PHE A 63 -27.80 12.55 -3.74
C PHE A 63 -26.53 13.22 -4.28
N GLU A 64 -26.68 14.47 -4.61
CA GLU A 64 -25.53 15.18 -5.21
C GLU A 64 -24.39 15.34 -4.18
N THR A 65 -24.75 15.52 -2.95
CA THR A 65 -23.70 15.72 -1.92
C THR A 65 -22.91 14.42 -1.73
N VAL A 66 -23.55 13.26 -1.69
CA VAL A 66 -22.82 12.00 -1.44
C VAL A 66 -22.09 11.56 -2.70
N MET A 67 -22.66 11.95 -3.84
CA MET A 67 -22.04 11.44 -5.09
C MET A 67 -20.79 12.25 -5.42
N ARG A 68 -20.56 13.27 -4.67
CA ARG A 68 -19.22 13.90 -4.82
C ARG A 68 -18.11 12.94 -4.40
N TYR A 69 -18.56 12.04 -3.54
CA TYR A 69 -17.62 10.99 -3.11
C TYR A 69 -18.12 9.61 -3.59
N GLU A 70 -18.12 9.45 -4.91
CA GLU A 70 -18.78 8.27 -5.50
C GLU A 70 -18.11 6.98 -5.01
N HIS A 71 -16.81 6.97 -4.99
CA HIS A 71 -16.11 5.73 -4.59
C HIS A 71 -16.46 5.33 -3.16
N LEU A 72 -16.85 6.30 -2.30
CA LEU A 72 -17.29 5.96 -0.94
C LEU A 72 -18.79 5.66 -0.90
N ALA A 73 -19.49 6.35 -1.73
CA ALA A 73 -20.96 6.26 -1.64
C ALA A 73 -21.44 4.92 -2.20
N THR A 74 -20.58 4.32 -2.98
CA THR A 74 -21.03 3.05 -3.58
C THR A 74 -20.78 1.90 -2.59
N GLN A 75 -20.04 2.23 -1.56
CA GLN A 75 -19.86 1.22 -0.50
C GLN A 75 -20.85 1.46 0.65
N PRO A 76 -21.74 0.50 0.88
CA PRO A 76 -22.85 0.72 1.82
C PRO A 76 -22.35 1.20 3.19
N LEU A 77 -21.38 0.58 3.76
CA LEU A 77 -20.91 1.04 5.08
C LEU A 77 -20.38 2.47 5.00
N LEU A 78 -19.59 2.78 3.98
CA LEU A 78 -19.03 4.16 3.89
C LEU A 78 -20.12 5.17 3.57
N LEU A 79 -21.12 4.74 2.81
CA LEU A 79 -22.28 5.64 2.60
C LEU A 79 -22.97 5.96 3.93
N LEU A 80 -23.11 4.94 4.76
CA LEU A 80 -23.69 5.20 6.10
C LEU A 80 -22.82 6.19 6.88
N MET A 81 -21.56 6.02 6.80
CA MET A 81 -20.67 6.93 7.54
C MET A 81 -20.81 8.38 7.04
N LEU A 82 -20.93 8.53 5.73
CA LEU A 82 -21.16 9.89 5.19
C LEU A 82 -22.46 10.48 5.74
N ALA A 83 -23.45 9.61 5.78
CA ALA A 83 -24.75 10.10 6.28
C ALA A 83 -24.66 10.51 7.75
N LEU A 84 -23.94 9.69 8.54
CA LEU A 84 -23.81 10.04 9.97
C LEU A 84 -22.99 11.32 10.14
N TYR A 85 -22.01 11.40 9.32
CA TYR A 85 -21.22 12.65 9.36
C TYR A 85 -22.09 13.87 9.04
N ASP A 86 -22.92 13.73 8.04
CA ASP A 86 -23.73 14.89 7.64
C ASP A 86 -24.86 15.14 8.63
N ALA A 87 -25.25 14.09 9.32
CA ALA A 87 -26.40 14.24 10.23
C ALA A 87 -26.05 15.19 11.39
N GLU A 88 -24.90 15.49 11.52
CA GLU A 88 -24.51 16.49 12.56
C GLU A 88 -24.28 17.86 11.95
N GLY A 89 -25.34 18.57 11.87
CA GLY A 89 -25.25 19.99 11.44
C GLY A 89 -25.04 20.12 9.93
N ASN A 90 -25.45 19.08 9.11
CA ASN A 90 -25.26 19.10 7.65
C ASN A 90 -23.82 19.43 7.26
N ALA A 91 -22.90 18.86 8.08
CA ALA A 91 -21.45 19.17 7.97
C ALA A 91 -20.92 18.84 6.57
N LEU A 92 -21.37 17.77 6.04
CA LEU A 92 -20.89 17.44 4.69
C LEU A 92 -21.38 18.44 3.66
N LEU A 93 -22.62 18.78 3.79
CA LEU A 93 -23.17 19.79 2.85
C LEU A 93 -22.45 21.13 3.00
N LYS A 94 -22.13 21.56 4.16
CA LYS A 94 -21.54 22.89 4.41
C LYS A 94 -20.06 22.91 3.99
N ALA A 95 -19.45 21.83 4.13
CA ALA A 95 -18.00 21.76 3.85
C ALA A 95 -17.74 21.81 2.34
N GLY A 96 -18.83 21.70 1.46
CA GLY A 96 -18.65 21.66 0.00
C GLY A 96 -17.87 20.39 -0.42
N PHE A 97 -16.48 20.63 -0.88
CA PHE A 97 -15.69 19.44 -1.28
C PHE A 97 -14.53 19.26 -0.29
N LEU A 98 -14.60 17.99 0.31
CA LEU A 98 -13.46 17.61 1.18
C LEU A 98 -12.61 16.54 0.51
N ARG A 99 -11.35 16.83 0.53
CA ARG A 99 -10.51 15.70 0.08
C ARG A 99 -10.76 14.45 0.92
N THR A 100 -10.51 13.34 0.33
CA THR A 100 -10.81 12.08 1.02
C THR A 100 -10.06 11.99 2.36
N ASP A 101 -8.77 12.36 2.44
CA ASP A 101 -8.04 12.31 3.72
C ASP A 101 -8.66 13.26 4.76
N GLU A 102 -9.17 14.44 4.30
CA GLU A 102 -9.82 15.38 5.26
C GLU A 102 -11.12 14.79 5.82
N LEU A 103 -11.78 14.17 4.92
CA LEU A 103 -13.07 13.59 5.38
C LEU A 103 -12.81 12.52 6.44
N TYR A 104 -11.83 11.67 6.18
CA TYR A 104 -11.58 10.61 7.18
C TYR A 104 -11.06 11.22 8.49
N GLU A 105 -10.17 12.26 8.35
CA GLU A 105 -9.70 12.93 9.58
C GLU A 105 -10.86 13.51 10.39
N GLN A 106 -11.77 14.12 9.72
CA GLN A 106 -12.88 14.76 10.46
C GLN A 106 -13.83 13.70 11.03
N LEU A 107 -14.03 12.65 10.26
CA LEU A 107 -14.92 11.59 10.76
C LEU A 107 -14.33 10.96 12.03
N LEU A 108 -13.05 10.70 12.01
CA LEU A 108 -12.44 10.04 13.18
C LEU A 108 -12.34 11.00 14.37
N ALA A 109 -11.98 12.24 14.09
CA ALA A 109 -11.88 13.23 15.18
C ALA A 109 -13.23 13.45 15.86
N ARG A 110 -14.19 13.49 15.09
CA ARG A 110 -15.52 13.71 15.71
C ARG A 110 -15.93 12.52 16.56
N PHE A 111 -15.65 11.52 15.99
CA PHE A 111 -15.98 10.34 16.80
C PHE A 111 -15.17 10.33 18.10
N ALA A 112 -13.95 10.44 17.93
CA ALA A 112 -13.11 10.47 19.15
C ALA A 112 -13.61 11.51 20.15
N ARG A 113 -14.02 12.60 19.62
CA ARG A 113 -14.52 13.66 20.54
C ARG A 113 -15.78 13.20 21.26
N ARG A 114 -16.66 12.51 20.52
CA ARG A 114 -17.89 12.03 21.17
C ARG A 114 -17.56 11.00 22.26
N GLU A 115 -16.62 10.23 22.01
CA GLU A 115 -16.28 9.20 23.01
C GLU A 115 -15.64 9.84 24.25
N VAL A 116 -14.76 10.81 24.02
CA VAL A 116 -14.09 11.49 25.15
C VAL A 116 -15.13 12.25 25.98
N THR A 117 -16.15 12.85 25.31
CA THR A 117 -17.18 13.61 26.05
C THR A 117 -18.04 12.67 26.89
N LYS A 118 -18.24 11.44 26.47
CA LYS A 118 -19.04 10.47 27.27
C LYS A 118 -18.30 10.08 28.56
N LEU A 119 -16.99 10.04 28.51
CA LEU A 119 -16.21 9.48 29.65
C LEU A 119 -15.73 10.60 30.57
N ALA A 120 -15.74 11.84 30.10
CA ALA A 120 -15.17 12.89 30.97
C ALA A 120 -15.92 14.20 30.70
N ASP A 121 -17.17 14.32 31.45
CA ASP A 121 -18.00 15.53 31.25
C ASP A 121 -17.39 16.74 31.97
N GLY A 122 -17.01 17.89 31.19
CA GLY A 122 -16.73 19.18 31.88
C GLY A 122 -15.23 19.53 31.77
N LEU A 123 -14.42 18.78 30.89
CA LEU A 123 -13.01 19.15 30.70
C LEU A 123 -12.88 20.44 29.87
N PRO A 124 -11.87 21.28 30.31
CA PRO A 124 -11.61 22.46 29.47
C PRO A 124 -11.29 22.06 28.02
N PRO A 125 -11.65 22.93 27.04
CA PRO A 125 -11.54 22.63 25.61
C PRO A 125 -10.12 22.17 25.24
N ARG A 126 -9.13 22.70 25.76
CA ARG A 126 -7.75 22.30 25.38
C ARG A 126 -7.45 20.88 25.87
N GLU A 127 -7.81 20.59 27.05
CA GLU A 127 -7.59 19.23 27.59
C GLU A 127 -8.43 18.19 26.84
N ARG A 128 -9.56 18.63 26.48
CA ARG A 128 -10.38 17.74 25.65
C ARG A 128 -9.71 17.43 24.31
N ASP A 129 -9.21 18.43 23.68
CA ASP A 129 -8.54 18.20 22.38
C ASP A 129 -7.32 17.30 22.56
N LYS A 130 -6.66 17.48 23.64
CA LYS A 130 -5.49 16.61 23.87
C LYS A 130 -5.94 15.15 24.06
N ARG A 131 -6.93 14.98 24.75
CA ARG A 131 -7.42 13.60 24.95
C ARG A 131 -7.93 12.99 23.65
N VAL A 132 -8.62 13.83 22.88
CA VAL A 132 -9.07 13.30 21.57
C VAL A 132 -7.86 12.85 20.75
N GLU A 133 -6.82 13.67 20.74
CA GLU A 133 -5.62 13.28 19.97
C GLU A 133 -5.00 12.01 20.55
N ALA A 134 -5.03 11.90 21.85
CA ALA A 134 -4.47 10.68 22.47
C ALA A 134 -5.27 9.43 22.05
N GLU A 135 -6.55 9.67 21.99
CA GLU A 135 -7.38 8.54 21.53
C GLU A 135 -7.09 8.17 20.07
N LEU A 136 -6.98 9.09 19.27
CA LEU A 136 -6.69 8.77 17.84
C LEU A 136 -5.31 8.12 17.70
N ARG A 137 -4.34 8.56 18.58
CA ARG A 137 -3.01 7.91 18.51
C ARG A 137 -3.10 6.44 18.94
N LYS A 138 -3.90 6.22 19.89
CA LYS A 138 -4.09 4.81 20.30
C LYS A 138 -4.69 3.98 19.15
N LEU A 139 -5.68 4.55 18.51
CA LEU A 139 -6.26 3.81 17.36
C LEU A 139 -5.21 3.59 16.26
N SER A 140 -4.32 4.57 16.13
CA SER A 140 -3.26 4.38 15.11
C SER A 140 -2.32 3.23 15.50
N VAL A 141 -2.15 3.10 16.82
CA VAL A 141 -1.29 1.97 17.24
C VAL A 141 -1.98 0.64 16.91
N VAL A 142 -3.24 0.63 17.09
CA VAL A 142 -3.98 -0.58 16.69
C VAL A 142 -3.80 -0.84 15.20
N ALA A 143 -3.98 0.22 14.44
CA ALA A 143 -3.79 0.05 12.97
C ALA A 143 -2.40 -0.47 12.65
N PHE A 144 -1.39 -0.02 13.36
CA PHE A 144 -0.02 -0.48 13.05
C PHE A 144 0.18 -1.92 13.54
N ALA A 145 -0.48 -2.18 14.63
CA ALA A 145 -0.41 -3.59 15.05
C ALA A 145 -0.87 -4.53 13.94
N MET A 146 -2.01 -4.19 13.30
CA MET A 146 -2.52 -5.04 12.19
C MET A 146 -1.63 -4.91 10.96
N PHE A 147 -1.19 -3.69 10.73
CA PHE A 147 -0.37 -3.46 9.52
C PHE A 147 0.96 -4.20 9.63
N ASN A 148 1.64 -4.13 10.81
CA ASN A 148 3.00 -4.70 10.93
C ASN A 148 2.93 -6.23 10.95
N ARG A 149 1.70 -6.77 11.12
CA ARG A 149 1.57 -8.25 11.10
C ARG A 149 0.96 -8.72 9.78
N ASP A 150 0.80 -7.74 8.86
CA ASP A 150 0.12 -8.04 7.59
C ASP A 150 -1.19 -8.80 7.83
N ALA A 151 -1.90 -8.32 8.87
CA ALA A 151 -3.20 -8.93 9.20
C ALA A 151 -4.28 -7.86 9.31
N GLN A 152 -5.52 -8.34 9.07
CA GLN A 152 -6.64 -7.38 9.19
C GLN A 152 -7.28 -7.47 10.59
N TRP A 153 -6.67 -8.31 11.40
CA TRP A 153 -7.18 -8.42 12.78
C TRP A 153 -6.00 -8.51 13.76
N VAL A 154 -6.33 -8.25 15.07
CA VAL A 154 -5.28 -8.36 16.12
C VAL A 154 -5.96 -8.86 17.41
N THR A 155 -5.16 -9.71 18.13
CA THR A 155 -5.73 -10.20 19.41
C THR A 155 -5.49 -9.20 20.54
N GLU A 156 -6.21 -9.42 21.59
CA GLU A 156 -6.07 -8.49 22.74
C GLU A 156 -4.65 -8.58 23.33
N THR A 157 -4.14 -9.77 23.45
CA THR A 157 -2.79 -9.94 24.03
C THR A 157 -1.73 -9.24 23.15
N GLN A 158 -1.91 -9.46 21.89
CA GLN A 158 -0.96 -8.79 20.98
C GLN A 158 -1.07 -7.26 21.09
N LEU A 159 -2.24 -6.80 21.13
CA LEU A 159 -2.40 -5.33 21.19
C LEU A 159 -1.86 -4.79 22.52
N GLU A 160 -2.08 -5.49 23.58
CA GLU A 160 -1.55 -5.03 24.88
C GLU A 160 -0.01 -4.98 24.86
N ALA A 161 0.55 -5.95 24.34
CA ALA A 161 2.01 -5.95 24.22
C ALA A 161 2.52 -4.75 23.40
N ASP A 162 1.79 -4.46 22.29
CA ASP A 162 2.23 -3.32 21.47
C ASP A 162 2.06 -1.99 22.21
N LEU A 163 0.98 -1.82 22.85
CA LEU A 163 0.73 -0.54 23.56
C LEU A 163 1.75 -0.35 24.69
N HIS A 164 2.11 -1.48 25.32
CA HIS A 164 3.13 -1.38 26.39
C HIS A 164 4.51 -1.04 25.81
N ALA A 165 4.78 -1.55 24.64
CA ALA A 165 6.11 -1.35 24.05
C ALA A 165 6.25 0.04 23.43
N LEU A 166 5.01 0.81 23.38
CA LEU A 166 5.08 2.16 22.77
C LEU A 166 4.47 3.17 23.72
N PRO A 167 5.10 3.45 24.87
CA PRO A 167 4.50 4.24 25.95
C PRO A 167 4.41 5.74 25.58
N GLY A 168 5.20 6.28 24.61
CA GLY A 168 5.23 7.71 24.19
C GLY A 168 4.10 8.03 23.22
N LEU A 169 3.37 7.00 22.69
CA LEU A 169 2.31 7.21 21.70
C LEU A 169 0.93 7.08 22.34
N THR A 170 0.82 6.60 23.55
CA THR A 170 -0.51 6.31 24.15
C THR A 170 -0.71 7.16 25.40
N GLY A 171 0.38 8.16 25.65
CA GLY A 171 0.12 9.09 26.78
C GLY A 171 -0.07 8.34 28.09
N ALA A 172 0.18 6.94 28.17
CA ALA A 172 -0.05 6.21 29.44
C ALA A 172 1.08 6.50 30.43
N VAL A 173 0.87 7.47 31.38
CA VAL A 173 1.66 7.50 32.63
C VAL A 173 1.35 6.23 33.45
N ALA A 174 2.19 5.18 33.35
CA ALA A 174 2.10 4.05 34.31
C ALA A 174 1.06 4.33 35.41
N PRO A 175 -0.13 3.64 35.47
CA PRO A 175 -1.05 3.88 36.60
C PRO A 175 -0.35 3.77 37.95
N GLU A 176 0.04 4.88 38.67
CA GLU A 176 0.26 4.75 40.14
C GLU A 176 -0.85 3.92 40.78
N ALA A 177 -0.75 2.59 40.71
CA ALA A 177 -1.56 1.65 41.51
C ALA A 177 -2.11 2.33 42.77
N SER A 178 -3.19 3.15 42.69
CA SER A 178 -3.92 3.44 43.94
C SER A 178 -4.77 2.23 44.36
N PRO A 179 -4.39 1.54 45.45
CA PRO A 179 -5.04 0.36 46.07
C PRO A 179 -6.46 0.68 46.54
N SER A 180 -7.30 1.50 45.74
CA SER A 180 -8.65 1.47 46.36
C SER A 180 -9.72 1.60 45.27
N ASP A 181 -9.77 0.73 44.25
CA ASP A 181 -11.05 0.70 43.48
C ASP A 181 -11.35 -0.74 43.06
N LEU A 182 -12.04 -1.57 43.78
CA LEU A 182 -12.68 -2.89 43.65
C LEU A 182 -13.38 -3.06 42.29
N ARG A 183 -12.86 -2.31 41.17
CA ARG A 183 -13.19 -2.69 39.78
C ARG A 183 -11.89 -2.72 38.95
N ALA A 184 -11.23 -3.92 38.80
CA ALA A 184 -10.06 -4.00 37.90
C ALA A 184 -10.11 -2.93 36.79
N PRO A 185 -9.31 -1.80 36.89
CA PRO A 185 -9.24 -0.79 35.82
C PRO A 185 -9.20 -1.43 34.43
N LEU A 186 -10.23 -1.09 33.51
CA LEU A 186 -10.26 -1.58 32.12
C LEU A 186 -8.89 -1.43 31.45
N ARG A 187 -8.34 -2.54 30.94
CA ARG A 187 -7.03 -2.59 30.26
C ARG A 187 -7.01 -1.65 29.05
N PRO A 188 -5.95 -0.85 28.80
CA PRO A 188 -5.74 0.12 27.70
C PRO A 188 -6.21 -0.43 26.35
N ALA A 189 -6.13 -1.70 26.10
CA ALA A 189 -6.61 -2.33 24.85
C ALA A 189 -8.15 -2.44 24.85
N GLU A 190 -8.75 -2.60 25.99
CA GLU A 190 -10.23 -2.67 26.13
C GLU A 190 -10.86 -1.27 26.01
N LEU A 191 -10.09 -0.27 26.35
CA LEU A 191 -10.58 1.12 26.23
C LEU A 191 -10.39 1.63 24.80
N ALA A 192 -9.30 1.15 24.15
CA ALA A 192 -9.05 1.55 22.74
C ALA A 192 -10.00 0.80 21.80
N LEU A 193 -10.49 -0.38 22.27
CA LEU A 193 -11.26 -1.32 21.41
C LEU A 193 -12.76 -1.14 21.69
N GLY A 194 -13.21 -0.49 22.89
CA GLY A 194 -14.62 -0.22 23.23
C GLY A 194 -15.20 0.91 22.37
N SER A 195 -14.38 1.37 21.32
CA SER A 195 -14.80 2.51 20.45
C SER A 195 -15.33 1.98 19.11
N PHE A 196 -16.62 2.22 18.64
CA PHE A 196 -17.52 2.03 17.49
C PHE A 196 -16.74 1.59 16.25
N PHE A 197 -15.22 1.53 16.27
CA PHE A 197 -14.57 1.34 14.96
C PHE A 197 -14.18 -0.13 14.79
N PHE A 198 -14.66 -0.98 15.77
CA PHE A 198 -14.19 -2.37 15.63
C PHE A 198 -15.40 -3.32 15.60
N VAL A 199 -15.31 -4.19 14.56
CA VAL A 199 -16.28 -5.31 14.64
C VAL A 199 -15.75 -6.34 15.65
N HIS A 200 -16.51 -6.40 16.94
CA HIS A 200 -16.38 -7.48 17.93
C HIS A 200 -16.80 -8.84 17.34
N ARG A 201 -15.92 -10.04 17.44
CA ARG A 201 -15.52 -11.24 18.21
C ARG A 201 -15.86 -12.51 17.42
N ALA A 202 -14.89 -13.10 16.68
CA ALA A 202 -15.07 -14.58 16.59
C ALA A 202 -14.41 -15.27 17.79
N ARG A 203 -15.24 -15.74 18.73
CA ARG A 203 -14.85 -16.58 19.89
C ARG A 203 -14.55 -18.01 19.43
N ALA A 204 -13.25 -18.24 19.19
CA ALA A 204 -12.98 -19.69 19.03
C ALA A 204 -12.48 -20.27 20.36
N SER A 205 -13.39 -21.09 20.98
CA SER A 205 -13.02 -21.80 22.23
C SER A 205 -12.15 -23.02 21.92
N ARG A 206 -10.83 -22.87 21.87
CA ARG A 206 -10.02 -24.12 21.95
C ARG A 206 -9.40 -24.25 23.35
N ASP A 207 -9.87 -25.18 24.22
CA ASP A 207 -9.26 -25.59 25.51
C ASP A 207 -9.64 -24.61 26.62
N GLY A 208 -10.98 -23.86 26.61
CA GLY A 208 -11.39 -23.08 27.81
C GLY A 208 -10.77 -21.67 27.81
N VAL A 209 -9.89 -21.24 26.64
CA VAL A 209 -9.38 -19.85 26.56
C VAL A 209 -10.03 -19.16 25.36
N SER A 210 -11.01 -18.24 25.65
CA SER A 210 -11.68 -17.42 24.61
C SER A 210 -10.71 -16.38 24.03
N LEU A 211 -10.25 -16.60 22.74
CA LEU A 211 -9.39 -15.58 22.06
C LEU A 211 -10.27 -14.56 21.32
N GLU A 212 -10.17 -13.30 21.85
CA GLU A 212 -10.92 -12.21 21.19
C GLU A 212 -10.03 -11.50 20.16
N THR A 213 -10.52 -11.50 18.84
CA THR A 213 -9.77 -10.77 17.80
C THR A 213 -10.52 -9.49 17.42
N TYR A 214 -9.71 -8.52 17.10
CA TYR A 214 -10.29 -7.19 16.80
C TYR A 214 -9.97 -6.82 15.35
N GLU A 215 -11.04 -6.17 14.70
CA GLU A 215 -10.88 -5.68 13.30
C GLU A 215 -11.59 -4.34 13.15
N PHE A 216 -10.95 -3.57 12.17
CA PHE A 216 -11.65 -2.29 11.89
C PHE A 216 -12.94 -2.58 11.10
N LEU A 217 -13.90 -1.72 11.26
CA LEU A 217 -15.17 -1.84 10.53
C LEU A 217 -14.94 -1.79 9.02
N HIS A 218 -13.97 -0.98 8.75
CA HIS A 218 -13.59 -0.92 7.32
C HIS A 218 -12.06 -0.81 7.20
N ALA A 219 -11.49 -1.59 6.29
CA ALA A 219 -10.00 -1.64 6.17
C ALA A 219 -9.41 -0.25 5.88
N THR A 220 -10.14 0.62 5.26
CA THR A 220 -9.60 1.94 4.85
C THR A 220 -9.35 2.82 6.07
N PHE A 221 -10.05 2.55 7.21
CA PHE A 221 -9.76 3.32 8.44
C PHE A 221 -8.36 3.01 8.95
N GLY A 222 -8.12 1.70 8.98
CA GLY A 222 -6.76 1.31 9.42
C GLY A 222 -5.67 1.96 8.55
N GLU A 223 -5.92 1.96 7.24
CA GLU A 223 -4.90 2.54 6.33
C GLU A 223 -4.73 4.06 6.56
N PHE A 224 -5.87 4.73 6.78
CA PHE A 224 -5.74 6.18 7.05
C PHE A 224 -4.98 6.43 8.35
N LEU A 225 -5.27 5.62 9.43
CA LEU A 225 -4.62 5.84 10.75
C LEU A 225 -3.12 5.55 10.66
N VAL A 226 -2.77 4.55 9.79
CA VAL A 226 -1.32 4.33 9.55
C VAL A 226 -0.70 5.59 8.94
N ALA A 227 -1.38 6.12 7.92
CA ALA A 227 -0.84 7.33 7.27
C ALA A 227 -0.77 8.51 8.26
N ARG A 228 -1.77 8.59 9.01
CA ARG A 228 -1.84 9.74 9.95
C ARG A 228 -0.70 9.66 10.97
N LEU A 229 -0.48 8.48 11.58
CA LEU A 229 0.59 8.38 12.59
C LEU A 229 1.96 8.60 11.95
N ILE A 230 2.16 8.06 10.73
CA ILE A 230 3.46 8.32 10.05
C ILE A 230 3.67 9.83 9.90
N HIS A 231 2.61 10.50 9.40
CA HIS A 231 2.74 11.96 9.21
C HIS A 231 3.04 12.66 10.56
N GLY A 232 2.38 12.22 11.65
CA GLY A 232 2.61 12.83 12.98
C GLY A 232 4.04 12.62 13.46
N VAL A 233 4.54 11.39 13.31
CA VAL A 233 5.90 11.09 13.80
C VAL A 233 6.94 11.87 12.98
N VAL A 234 6.80 11.91 11.67
CA VAL A 234 7.76 12.68 10.85
C VAL A 234 7.66 14.18 11.18
N GLY A 235 6.40 14.64 11.35
CA GLY A 235 6.20 16.06 11.71
C GLY A 235 6.92 16.40 13.03
N SER A 236 6.82 15.50 13.97
CA SER A 236 7.49 15.78 15.26
C SER A 236 9.01 15.83 15.09
N LEU A 237 9.53 14.93 14.23
CA LEU A 237 10.99 14.99 13.96
C LEU A 237 11.37 16.32 13.30
N ILE A 238 10.53 16.75 12.39
CA ILE A 238 10.84 18.04 11.70
C ILE A 238 10.76 19.18 12.72
N ALA A 239 9.70 19.14 13.55
CA ALA A 239 9.54 20.22 14.55
C ALA A 239 10.73 20.26 15.50
N ARG A 240 11.22 19.11 15.91
CA ARG A 240 12.40 19.05 16.80
C ARG A 240 13.64 19.64 16.10
N GLU A 241 13.79 19.38 14.85
CA GLU A 241 14.94 19.96 14.13
C GLU A 241 14.84 21.49 14.02
N ARG A 242 13.61 21.90 13.85
CA ARG A 242 13.46 23.37 13.73
C ARG A 242 13.77 24.06 15.07
N ALA A 243 13.43 23.33 16.09
CA ALA A 243 13.60 23.96 17.43
C ALA A 243 15.05 23.84 17.89
N SER A 244 15.82 22.94 17.27
CA SER A 244 17.20 22.73 17.74
C SER A 244 18.12 23.86 17.22
N THR A 245 18.90 24.43 18.06
CA THR A 245 19.83 25.55 17.75
C THR A 245 21.14 25.00 17.18
N PHE A 246 21.35 23.62 17.35
CA PHE A 246 22.56 22.98 16.77
C PHE A 246 22.14 22.04 15.63
N PRO A 247 22.81 22.29 14.45
CA PRO A 247 22.45 21.36 13.35
C PRO A 247 22.65 19.90 13.75
N SER A 248 21.55 19.21 14.04
CA SER A 248 21.69 17.76 14.29
C SER A 248 22.45 17.07 13.14
N GLY A 249 23.79 17.31 12.92
CA GLY A 249 24.52 16.49 11.93
C GLY A 249 23.69 15.30 11.44
N ALA A 250 24.25 14.23 10.63
CA ALA A 250 23.74 12.97 10.04
C ALA A 250 23.01 12.13 11.09
N ALA A 251 22.82 12.52 12.44
CA ALA A 251 22.28 11.43 13.28
C ALA A 251 20.88 11.82 13.78
N VAL A 252 19.92 11.94 12.86
CA VAL A 252 18.51 12.14 13.26
C VAL A 252 18.03 10.89 14.01
N ASP A 253 17.68 11.11 15.34
CA ASP A 253 17.12 9.97 16.11
C ASP A 253 15.75 9.56 15.55
N ASP A 254 15.80 8.53 14.61
CA ASP A 254 14.53 8.09 13.95
C ASP A 254 14.09 6.76 14.56
N ASP A 255 14.38 6.54 15.84
CA ASP A 255 14.13 5.23 16.49
C ASP A 255 12.64 4.85 16.38
N LEU A 256 11.74 5.82 16.72
CA LEU A 256 10.31 5.45 16.64
C LEU A 256 9.88 5.20 15.20
N LEU A 257 10.34 6.03 14.29
CA LEU A 257 9.96 5.82 12.87
C LEU A 257 10.46 4.46 12.37
N TYR A 258 11.69 4.14 12.71
CA TYR A 258 12.21 2.82 12.27
C TYR A 258 11.38 1.70 12.90
N THR A 259 11.10 1.81 14.20
CA THR A 259 10.30 0.77 14.89
C THR A 259 8.96 0.54 14.20
N LEU A 260 8.38 1.62 13.63
CA LEU A 260 7.02 1.47 13.05
C LEU A 260 7.10 1.02 11.60
N LEU A 261 8.26 1.33 10.89
CA LEU A 261 8.16 1.17 9.43
C LEU A 261 9.11 0.07 8.96
N SER A 262 9.56 -0.83 10.00
CA SER A 262 10.60 -1.78 9.55
C SER A 262 10.05 -3.21 9.56
N PHE A 263 8.69 -3.36 9.80
CA PHE A 263 8.18 -4.75 9.92
C PHE A 263 7.34 -5.09 8.69
N ALA A 264 6.94 -4.04 7.97
CA ALA A 264 6.12 -4.32 6.77
C ALA A 264 6.29 -3.18 5.76
N PRO A 265 6.26 -3.59 4.47
CA PRO A 265 6.40 -2.56 3.44
C PRO A 265 5.07 -1.82 3.19
N LEU A 266 5.15 -0.48 3.02
CA LEU A 266 3.95 0.34 2.73
C LEU A 266 3.45 0.10 1.31
N SER A 267 4.35 -0.41 0.50
CA SER A 267 3.99 -0.59 -0.93
C SER A 267 2.87 -1.61 -1.10
N GLY A 268 2.66 -2.46 -0.08
CA GLY A 268 1.54 -3.42 -0.15
C GLY A 268 0.20 -2.77 0.23
N ARG A 269 0.24 -1.58 0.77
CA ARG A 269 -1.00 -0.88 1.15
C ARG A 269 -1.10 0.46 0.41
N ARG A 270 -1.51 0.42 -0.83
CA ARG A 270 -1.51 1.62 -1.70
C ARG A 270 -2.38 2.72 -1.09
N GLN A 271 -3.50 2.35 -0.59
CA GLN A 271 -4.40 3.39 -0.05
C GLN A 271 -3.74 4.15 1.11
N ALA A 272 -2.98 3.45 2.00
CA ALA A 272 -2.25 4.17 3.08
C ALA A 272 -1.28 5.20 2.49
N VAL A 273 -0.58 4.80 1.41
CA VAL A 273 0.39 5.75 0.78
C VAL A 273 -0.36 6.92 0.15
N ASP A 274 -1.55 6.66 -0.44
CA ASP A 274 -2.33 7.77 -1.05
C ASP A 274 -2.82 8.75 0.02
N PHE A 275 -3.26 8.18 1.19
CA PHE A 275 -3.67 9.11 2.27
C PHE A 275 -2.47 9.94 2.74
N LEU A 276 -1.39 9.24 2.92
CA LEU A 276 -0.21 9.99 3.40
C LEU A 276 0.19 11.08 2.40
N ARG A 277 0.21 10.69 1.13
CA ARG A 277 0.52 11.71 0.09
C ARG A 277 -0.44 12.89 0.16
N GLY A 278 -1.74 12.59 0.25
CA GLY A 278 -2.76 13.66 0.33
C GLY A 278 -2.49 14.58 1.54
N ILE A 279 -2.11 13.91 2.72
CA ILE A 279 -1.91 14.72 3.94
C ILE A 279 -0.67 15.59 3.76
N VAL A 280 0.40 15.08 3.22
CA VAL A 280 1.66 15.83 3.04
C VAL A 280 1.46 16.95 2.02
N LYS A 281 0.71 16.70 0.95
CA LYS A 281 0.54 17.72 -0.11
C LYS A 281 -0.34 18.88 0.38
N ALA A 282 -1.14 18.56 1.33
CA ALA A 282 -2.00 19.64 1.85
C ALA A 282 -1.19 20.65 2.67
N GLY A 283 0.02 20.23 3.13
CA GLY A 283 0.87 21.17 3.90
C GLY A 283 1.48 22.27 3.02
N SER A 284 2.14 23.31 3.67
CA SER A 284 2.78 24.41 2.92
C SER A 284 4.01 23.90 2.13
N GLU A 285 4.41 24.66 1.14
CA GLU A 285 5.60 24.27 0.34
C GLU A 285 6.83 24.09 1.25
N ASP A 286 6.91 24.93 2.29
CA ASP A 286 8.07 24.79 3.21
C ASP A 286 8.00 23.48 4.00
N ASP A 287 6.82 23.14 4.43
CA ASP A 287 6.67 21.85 5.16
C ASP A 287 7.02 20.66 4.25
N ARG A 288 6.63 20.79 3.05
CA ARG A 288 6.93 19.67 2.14
C ARG A 288 8.45 19.58 1.87
N ALA A 289 9.04 20.74 1.73
CA ALA A 289 10.50 20.72 1.51
C ALA A 289 11.23 20.16 2.73
N ASP A 290 10.77 20.54 3.93
CA ASP A 290 11.40 19.99 5.15
C ASP A 290 11.18 18.47 5.23
N TRP A 291 9.98 18.07 4.90
CA TRP A 291 9.69 16.62 4.83
C TRP A 291 10.66 15.90 3.89
N ALA A 292 10.75 16.45 2.64
CA ALA A 292 11.60 15.78 1.63
C ALA A 292 13.06 15.76 2.10
N ASP A 293 13.49 16.84 2.69
CA ASP A 293 14.91 16.92 3.12
C ASP A 293 15.17 15.93 4.27
N LEU A 294 14.29 15.91 5.27
CA LEU A 294 14.48 14.98 6.40
C LEU A 294 14.50 13.53 5.91
N VAL A 295 13.54 13.14 5.12
CA VAL A 295 13.45 11.74 4.67
C VAL A 295 14.68 11.37 3.84
N ALA A 296 15.14 12.28 2.96
CA ALA A 296 16.36 11.98 2.16
C ALA A 296 17.57 11.74 3.07
N ARG A 297 17.67 12.51 4.10
CA ARG A 297 18.81 12.29 5.04
C ARG A 297 18.66 10.96 5.76
N LEU A 298 17.39 10.67 6.19
CA LEU A 298 17.18 9.35 6.84
C LEU A 298 17.50 8.21 5.88
N PHE A 299 17.05 8.44 4.63
CA PHE A 299 17.35 7.38 3.63
C PHE A 299 18.85 7.17 3.50
N ARG A 300 19.67 8.14 3.57
CA ARG A 300 21.13 8.01 3.36
C ARG A 300 21.78 7.36 4.59
N SER A 301 21.14 7.56 5.69
CA SER A 301 21.80 7.06 6.91
C SER A 301 21.25 5.69 7.30
N ALA A 302 20.24 5.23 6.53
CA ALA A 302 19.46 4.06 6.98
C ALA A 302 20.35 2.80 6.98
N THR A 303 21.49 2.82 6.13
CA THR A 303 22.28 1.57 6.06
C THR A 303 23.53 1.71 6.93
N LEU A 304 23.60 2.86 7.62
CA LEU A 304 24.77 3.03 8.50
C LEU A 304 24.45 2.47 9.89
N PRO A 305 25.59 2.22 10.69
CA PRO A 305 25.36 1.72 12.05
C PRO A 305 24.43 2.65 12.85
N ARG A 306 23.60 1.94 13.68
CA ARG A 306 22.55 2.71 14.38
C ARG A 306 22.80 2.66 15.89
N PRO A 307 22.38 3.78 16.58
CA PRO A 307 22.50 3.78 18.04
C PRO A 307 21.47 2.85 18.69
N PRO A 308 21.67 2.55 20.05
CA PRO A 308 20.72 1.68 20.74
C PRO A 308 19.28 2.22 20.69
N ARG A 309 18.28 1.30 20.55
CA ARG A 309 16.88 1.66 20.25
C ARG A 309 16.03 1.55 21.53
N ALA A 310 15.27 2.61 21.73
CA ALA A 310 14.41 2.76 22.92
C ALA A 310 13.15 1.89 22.82
N PHE A 311 12.89 1.34 21.61
CA PHE A 311 11.59 0.64 21.49
C PHE A 311 11.86 -0.80 21.03
N GLU A 312 12.88 -1.45 21.55
CA GLU A 312 13.27 -2.82 21.10
C GLU A 312 12.23 -3.84 21.53
N GLU A 313 11.42 -3.41 22.52
CA GLU A 313 10.41 -4.38 23.04
C GLU A 313 9.22 -4.50 22.08
N TYR A 314 9.13 -3.47 21.21
CA TYR A 314 8.06 -3.63 20.19
C TYR A 314 8.51 -4.60 19.09
N ALA A 315 7.84 -5.81 19.00
CA ALA A 315 8.25 -6.87 18.04
C ALA A 315 7.02 -7.66 17.60
N PRO A 316 6.27 -6.98 16.75
CA PRO A 316 5.01 -7.62 16.31
C PRO A 316 5.25 -8.94 15.57
N LYS A 317 6.45 -8.98 14.90
CA LYS A 317 6.84 -10.24 14.23
C LYS A 317 8.36 -10.40 14.31
N ARG A 318 8.72 -11.70 14.12
CA ARG A 318 10.18 -11.95 14.06
C ARG A 318 10.67 -11.91 12.62
N LEU A 319 11.60 -10.92 12.38
CA LEU A 319 12.12 -10.79 11.00
C LEU A 319 13.64 -10.67 11.04
N PRO A 320 14.22 -11.23 9.99
CA PRO A 320 15.67 -11.02 9.89
C PRO A 320 16.01 -9.52 9.75
N VAL A 321 17.19 -9.23 10.14
CA VAL A 321 17.63 -7.80 10.17
C VAL A 321 17.56 -7.23 8.74
N LEU A 322 18.00 -8.06 7.78
CA LEU A 322 18.03 -7.52 6.41
C LEU A 322 16.61 -7.29 5.88
N SER A 323 15.67 -8.06 6.32
CA SER A 323 14.26 -7.81 5.92
C SER A 323 13.73 -6.51 6.53
N ARG A 324 14.09 -6.27 7.77
CA ARG A 324 13.63 -5.02 8.40
C ARG A 324 14.25 -3.80 7.72
N LEU A 325 15.51 -3.98 7.39
CA LEU A 325 16.18 -2.87 6.71
C LEU A 325 15.56 -2.62 5.33
N ALA A 326 15.26 -3.73 4.64
CA ALA A 326 14.63 -3.56 3.31
C ALA A 326 13.27 -2.87 3.45
N ALA A 327 12.50 -3.28 4.45
CA ALA A 327 11.18 -2.62 4.65
C ALA A 327 11.35 -1.13 4.96
N TYR A 328 12.26 -0.87 5.80
CA TYR A 328 12.43 0.54 6.23
C TYR A 328 12.89 1.42 5.07
N THR A 329 13.97 0.99 4.38
CA THR A 329 14.50 1.86 3.28
C THR A 329 13.49 1.97 2.14
N SER A 330 12.72 0.91 1.85
CA SER A 330 11.69 1.05 0.80
C SER A 330 10.58 2.00 1.25
N ASN A 331 10.21 1.90 2.53
CA ASN A 331 9.16 2.82 3.03
C ASN A 331 9.65 4.27 3.03
N LEU A 332 10.94 4.50 3.32
CA LEU A 332 11.47 5.88 3.25
C LEU A 332 11.41 6.42 1.82
N LEU A 333 11.67 5.44 0.86
CA LEU A 333 11.52 5.93 -0.52
C LEU A 333 10.09 6.40 -0.78
N LEU A 334 9.10 5.66 -0.32
CA LEU A 334 7.70 6.07 -0.57
C LEU A 334 7.38 7.37 0.19
N LEU A 335 7.91 7.46 1.38
CA LEU A 335 7.66 8.71 2.12
C LEU A 335 8.25 9.90 1.37
N ALA A 336 9.51 9.72 0.78
CA ALA A 336 10.11 10.83 0.02
C ALA A 336 9.22 11.22 -1.17
N LEU A 337 8.58 10.27 -1.71
CA LEU A 337 7.80 10.54 -2.94
C LEU A 337 6.44 11.14 -2.59
N CYS A 338 6.01 11.03 -1.30
CA CYS A 338 4.75 11.68 -0.90
C CYS A 338 4.88 13.20 -0.92
N ALA A 339 6.14 13.70 -0.76
CA ALA A 339 6.34 15.16 -0.79
C ALA A 339 6.38 15.69 -2.22
N GLY A 340 6.43 14.79 -3.18
CA GLY A 340 6.49 15.17 -4.61
C GLY A 340 7.56 14.34 -5.32
N HIS A 341 7.77 14.78 -6.62
CA HIS A 341 8.81 14.03 -7.37
C HIS A 341 10.22 14.35 -6.84
N THR A 342 11.05 13.30 -6.82
CA THR A 342 12.46 13.49 -6.42
C THR A 342 13.39 12.78 -7.42
N THR A 343 14.73 13.13 -7.26
CA THR A 343 15.69 12.45 -8.16
C THR A 343 16.64 11.57 -7.35
N VAL A 344 17.24 10.65 -8.04
CA VAL A 344 18.19 9.72 -7.36
C VAL A 344 19.37 10.51 -6.80
N VAL A 345 19.76 11.52 -7.47
CA VAL A 345 20.91 12.31 -6.98
C VAL A 345 20.53 13.03 -5.68
N ARG A 346 19.39 13.55 -5.67
CA ARG A 346 18.96 14.24 -4.43
C ARG A 346 18.82 13.24 -3.29
N LEU A 347 18.31 12.08 -3.59
CA LEU A 347 18.07 11.07 -2.54
C LEU A 347 19.39 10.56 -1.95
N PHE A 348 20.48 10.59 -2.82
CA PHE A 348 21.74 9.99 -2.33
C PHE A 348 22.77 11.09 -2.05
N GLY A 349 22.38 12.41 -2.19
CA GLY A 349 23.24 13.49 -1.67
C GLY A 349 24.19 14.02 -2.73
N GLY A 350 24.08 13.58 -4.03
CA GLY A 350 24.75 14.23 -5.19
C GLY A 350 26.21 14.53 -4.90
N ARG A 351 27.11 13.49 -4.87
CA ARG A 351 28.55 13.80 -4.71
C ARG A 351 29.18 14.13 -6.07
N ALA A 352 29.79 15.41 -6.20
CA ALA A 352 30.29 16.22 -7.34
C ALA A 352 31.45 15.49 -8.04
N ASP A 353 31.87 14.16 -7.53
CA ASP A 353 33.18 13.78 -8.12
C ASP A 353 33.04 12.49 -8.92
N ASP A 354 31.68 11.93 -9.18
CA ASP A 354 31.50 10.74 -10.03
C ASP A 354 30.04 10.70 -10.52
N GLU A 355 29.90 11.07 -11.83
CA GLU A 355 28.61 11.27 -12.53
C GLU A 355 27.78 9.98 -12.56
N ASN A 356 28.30 8.71 -12.02
CA ASN A 356 27.49 7.47 -12.12
C ASN A 356 27.44 6.76 -10.77
N GLN A 357 27.97 7.31 -9.78
CA GLN A 357 28.01 6.61 -8.48
C GLN A 357 26.61 6.55 -7.85
N ASP A 358 25.81 7.61 -7.97
CA ASP A 358 24.48 7.60 -7.34
C ASP A 358 23.53 6.63 -8.08
N LEU A 359 23.81 6.59 -9.39
CA LEU A 359 22.96 5.60 -10.11
C LEU A 359 23.37 4.17 -9.76
N GLY A 360 24.66 3.95 -9.65
CA GLY A 360 25.11 2.63 -9.16
C GLY A 360 24.54 2.31 -7.78
N ALA A 361 24.56 3.29 -6.87
CA ALA A 361 23.97 3.10 -5.53
C ALA A 361 22.46 2.81 -5.61
N TRP A 362 21.80 3.56 -6.49
CA TRP A 362 20.36 3.25 -6.69
C TRP A 362 20.17 1.81 -7.17
N ARG A 363 21.02 1.47 -8.11
CA ARG A 363 20.89 0.09 -8.60
C ARG A 363 21.18 -0.91 -7.48
N GLY A 364 22.23 -0.69 -6.77
CA GLY A 364 22.53 -1.56 -5.62
C GLY A 364 21.35 -1.67 -4.65
N MET A 365 20.73 -0.52 -4.36
CA MET A 365 19.57 -0.55 -3.44
C MET A 365 18.40 -1.34 -4.05
N CYS A 366 18.16 -1.18 -5.37
CA CYS A 366 17.06 -1.92 -6.01
C CYS A 366 17.33 -3.43 -5.93
N LEU A 367 18.60 -3.81 -6.15
CA LEU A 367 18.89 -5.26 -6.09
C LEU A 367 18.76 -5.78 -4.65
N PHE A 368 19.15 -4.93 -3.78
CA PHE A 368 18.93 -5.30 -2.38
C PHE A 368 17.43 -5.51 -2.09
N TRP A 369 16.54 -4.58 -2.51
CA TRP A 369 15.09 -4.77 -2.29
C TRP A 369 14.58 -6.02 -3.01
N ARG A 370 15.18 -6.22 -4.17
CA ARG A 370 14.71 -7.40 -4.92
C ARG A 370 15.09 -8.68 -4.20
N SER A 371 16.31 -8.69 -3.65
CA SER A 371 16.73 -9.92 -2.96
C SER A 371 15.87 -10.18 -1.71
N GLN A 372 15.35 -9.05 -1.11
CA GLN A 372 14.39 -9.19 0.02
C GLN A 372 12.96 -8.91 -0.46
N ASP A 373 12.41 -9.70 -1.31
CA ASP A 373 11.17 -9.41 -2.07
C ASP A 373 9.99 -9.19 -1.11
N ALA A 374 9.79 -10.09 -0.22
CA ALA A 374 8.63 -9.92 0.70
C ALA A 374 8.90 -8.78 1.69
N GLY A 375 10.15 -8.67 2.09
CA GLY A 375 10.51 -7.62 3.07
C GLY A 375 10.42 -6.21 2.49
N SER A 376 10.68 -6.04 1.22
CA SER A 376 10.71 -4.67 0.64
C SER A 376 9.37 -4.36 -0.03
N GLY A 377 8.56 -5.44 -0.25
CA GLY A 377 7.33 -5.20 -1.05
C GLY A 377 7.66 -4.83 -2.50
N TRP A 378 8.50 -5.55 -3.05
CA TRP A 378 9.10 -5.26 -4.37
C TRP A 378 8.00 -5.10 -5.43
N ALA A 379 7.09 -5.99 -5.45
CA ALA A 379 6.03 -5.88 -6.47
C ALA A 379 5.24 -4.58 -6.30
N GLY A 380 4.94 -4.27 -5.08
CA GLY A 380 4.21 -3.01 -4.82
C GLY A 380 5.03 -1.77 -5.23
N LEU A 381 6.32 -1.82 -5.00
CA LEU A 381 7.17 -0.67 -5.41
C LEU A 381 7.15 -0.50 -6.93
N LEU A 382 7.22 -1.66 -7.63
CA LEU A 382 7.21 -1.56 -9.11
C LEU A 382 5.88 -0.99 -9.60
N ASP A 383 4.89 -1.29 -8.81
CA ASP A 383 3.55 -0.85 -9.25
C ASP A 383 3.32 0.63 -8.90
N GLN A 384 3.89 1.13 -7.91
CA GLN A 384 3.47 2.44 -7.38
C GLN A 384 4.50 3.52 -7.77
N VAL A 385 5.77 3.13 -8.03
CA VAL A 385 6.81 4.15 -8.25
C VAL A 385 7.12 4.22 -9.76
N THR A 386 7.02 5.50 -10.13
CA THR A 386 7.37 5.71 -11.55
C THR A 386 8.80 6.27 -11.64
N VAL A 387 9.46 5.70 -12.60
CA VAL A 387 10.87 6.14 -12.77
C VAL A 387 11.03 6.69 -14.20
N ASP A 388 11.42 8.05 -14.10
CA ASP A 388 11.69 8.67 -15.43
C ASP A 388 13.15 9.13 -15.51
N ARG A 389 13.67 8.88 -16.64
CA ARG A 389 15.07 9.32 -16.83
C ARG A 389 15.09 10.80 -17.27
N VAL A 390 15.84 11.56 -16.49
CA VAL A 390 15.87 13.01 -16.82
C VAL A 390 17.33 13.44 -17.00
N ARG A 391 17.43 14.53 -17.92
CA ARG A 391 18.78 15.07 -18.16
C ARG A 391 18.92 16.44 -17.47
N ARG A 392 19.99 16.61 -16.62
CA ARG A 392 20.35 17.94 -16.06
C ARG A 392 21.66 18.43 -16.68
N GLY A 393 21.62 19.27 -17.73
CA GLY A 393 22.87 19.72 -18.40
C GLY A 393 23.59 18.55 -19.10
N SER A 394 24.83 18.15 -18.68
CA SER A 394 25.57 17.04 -19.32
C SER A 394 25.46 15.77 -18.48
N CYS A 395 24.58 15.84 -17.28
CA CYS A 395 24.52 14.67 -16.38
C CYS A 395 23.14 14.03 -16.43
N VAL A 396 23.16 12.64 -16.39
CA VAL A 396 21.89 11.89 -16.42
C VAL A 396 21.45 11.62 -14.97
N ASP A 397 20.15 11.86 -14.76
CA ASP A 397 19.55 11.57 -13.44
C ASP A 397 18.24 10.79 -13.62
N VAL A 398 17.77 10.27 -12.45
CA VAL A 398 16.49 9.52 -12.49
C VAL A 398 15.47 10.22 -11.57
N ALA A 399 14.34 10.59 -12.34
CA ALA A 399 13.28 11.26 -11.55
C ALA A 399 12.27 10.21 -11.05
N LEU A 400 12.02 10.30 -9.78
CA LEU A 400 11.07 9.36 -9.17
C LEU A 400 9.79 10.07 -8.75
N SER A 401 8.68 9.34 -9.00
CA SER A 401 7.39 9.93 -8.57
C SER A 401 6.39 8.79 -8.29
N LEU A 402 5.30 9.09 -7.52
CA LEU A 402 4.24 8.09 -7.32
C LEU A 402 3.22 8.15 -8.46
N ASP A 403 2.91 6.93 -9.06
CA ASP A 403 1.97 6.86 -10.19
C ASP A 403 0.62 7.47 -9.80
N SER A 404 0.11 8.43 -10.67
CA SER A 404 -1.31 8.83 -10.62
C SER A 404 -2.21 7.76 -11.24
N PRO A 405 -3.45 7.33 -10.53
CA PRO A 405 -4.34 6.30 -11.09
C PRO A 405 -4.88 6.70 -12.47
N ALA A 406 -4.18 6.22 -13.61
CA ALA A 406 -4.99 5.91 -14.82
C ALA A 406 -4.04 5.69 -16.00
N GLY A 407 -3.63 4.40 -16.13
CA GLY A 407 -3.43 3.93 -17.52
C GLY A 407 -2.06 4.33 -18.06
N ALA A 408 -0.97 4.09 -17.28
CA ALA A 408 0.38 4.51 -17.73
C ALA A 408 0.76 3.80 -19.03
N ASN A 409 0.23 4.22 -20.18
CA ASN A 409 1.03 4.14 -21.42
C ASN A 409 2.50 4.52 -21.16
N PHE A 410 3.23 3.43 -20.87
CA PHE A 410 4.67 3.50 -20.61
C PHE A 410 5.41 4.04 -21.85
N PRO A 411 6.12 5.23 -21.65
CA PRO A 411 6.81 5.80 -22.82
C PRO A 411 7.98 4.91 -23.29
N LEU A 412 8.11 4.62 -24.57
CA LEU A 412 9.19 3.98 -25.35
C LEU A 412 10.57 4.37 -24.80
N VAL A 413 11.37 3.27 -24.39
CA VAL A 413 12.81 3.43 -24.06
C VAL A 413 13.50 4.30 -25.12
N ASP A 414 13.94 5.62 -24.75
CA ASP A 414 14.72 6.56 -25.59
C ASP A 414 16.17 6.07 -25.74
N MET A 415 16.51 5.58 -26.89
CA MET A 415 17.76 4.90 -27.34
C MET A 415 18.87 5.94 -27.57
N GLU A 416 18.67 7.26 -27.44
CA GLU A 416 19.72 8.31 -27.56
C GLU A 416 20.40 8.55 -26.22
N TRP A 417 19.94 7.84 -25.22
CA TRP A 417 20.41 7.92 -23.81
C TRP A 417 21.44 6.81 -23.55
N LEU A 418 21.92 5.91 -24.51
CA LEU A 418 22.71 4.72 -24.08
C LEU A 418 23.58 4.25 -25.24
N HIS A 419 24.11 5.02 -26.15
CA HIS A 419 25.26 4.66 -27.02
C HIS A 419 26.45 5.57 -26.69
N ARG A 420 27.46 4.93 -25.78
CA ARG A 420 28.80 4.30 -25.85
C ARG A 420 28.69 2.80 -25.55
N GLY A 421 28.58 1.83 -26.73
CA GLY A 421 29.41 0.73 -27.26
C GLY A 421 28.86 -0.63 -26.81
N ASP A 422 28.30 -1.64 -27.81
CA ASP A 422 28.45 -2.82 -28.68
C ASP A 422 28.10 -4.11 -27.90
N SER A 423 27.18 -5.02 -28.59
CA SER A 423 26.48 -6.10 -29.30
C SER A 423 26.86 -7.47 -28.73
N GLY A 424 25.74 -8.41 -28.35
CA GLY A 424 25.36 -9.60 -29.16
C GLY A 424 24.98 -10.76 -28.24
N GLY A 425 23.67 -11.23 -28.33
CA GLY A 425 22.52 -12.13 -28.44
C GLY A 425 22.90 -13.60 -28.20
N THR A 426 21.84 -14.61 -27.66
CA THR A 426 20.52 -15.23 -27.49
C THR A 426 20.68 -16.77 -27.45
N ASN A 427 19.81 -17.38 -26.53
CA ASN A 427 18.62 -17.95 -25.88
C ASN A 427 18.09 -19.17 -26.65
N ARG A 428 17.07 -20.26 -25.87
CA ARG A 428 16.06 -21.34 -25.75
C ARG A 428 14.87 -20.84 -24.91
N PHE A 429 13.31 -21.39 -25.07
CA PHE A 429 12.02 -20.84 -24.62
C PHE A 429 11.26 -21.91 -23.83
N SER A 430 10.16 -21.37 -22.72
CA SER A 430 9.06 -21.61 -21.69
C SER A 430 8.11 -20.43 -21.66
N ALA A 431 6.71 -20.58 -21.52
CA ALA A 431 5.66 -19.55 -21.53
C ALA A 431 5.14 -19.33 -20.11
N PHE A 432 5.23 -17.98 -19.55
CA PHE A 432 4.93 -17.42 -18.23
C PHE A 432 4.10 -16.14 -18.37
N GLY A 433 2.71 -15.96 -17.75
CA GLY A 433 1.96 -14.70 -17.52
C GLY A 433 2.72 -13.47 -18.03
N ASP A 434 1.96 -12.06 -18.21
CA ASP A 434 2.56 -10.83 -18.79
C ASP A 434 3.95 -10.58 -18.19
N ARG A 435 4.88 -11.45 -18.00
CA ARG A 435 6.26 -11.43 -17.51
C ARG A 435 7.11 -10.41 -18.27
N LEU A 436 6.72 -10.14 -19.56
CA LEU A 436 7.54 -9.16 -20.31
C LEU A 436 7.21 -7.73 -19.86
N GLY A 437 5.91 -7.51 -19.53
CA GLY A 437 5.55 -6.21 -18.90
C GLY A 437 6.25 -6.03 -17.54
N MET A 438 6.31 -7.04 -16.73
CA MET A 438 7.00 -6.99 -15.42
C MET A 438 8.52 -6.83 -15.60
N LEU A 439 9.10 -7.48 -16.54
CA LEU A 439 10.55 -7.33 -16.85
C LEU A 439 10.85 -5.89 -17.31
N ARG A 440 9.88 -5.36 -17.97
CA ARG A 440 10.08 -3.96 -18.40
C ARG A 440 10.04 -3.01 -17.21
N ARG A 441 9.16 -3.28 -16.42
CA ARG A 441 9.03 -2.41 -15.22
C ARG A 441 10.26 -2.53 -14.33
N GLU A 442 10.64 -3.75 -14.31
CA GLU A 442 11.83 -3.98 -13.47
C GLU A 442 13.07 -3.32 -14.07
N ALA A 443 13.21 -3.55 -15.36
CA ALA A 443 14.38 -2.93 -16.04
C ALA A 443 14.34 -1.40 -15.92
N ARG A 444 13.17 -0.87 -15.97
CA ARG A 444 13.06 0.60 -15.85
C ARG A 444 13.32 1.04 -14.39
N PHE A 445 12.78 0.29 -13.52
CA PHE A 445 12.92 0.67 -12.10
C PHE A 445 14.38 0.56 -11.66
N THR A 446 15.17 -0.48 -12.08
CA THR A 446 16.55 -0.72 -11.61
C THR A 446 17.56 0.12 -12.40
N CYS A 447 17.09 0.66 -13.50
CA CYS A 447 17.98 1.44 -14.38
C CYS A 447 19.25 0.65 -14.71
N ASP A 448 19.07 -0.65 -14.97
CA ASP A 448 20.19 -1.56 -15.31
C ASP A 448 20.42 -1.57 -16.83
N LEU A 449 21.70 -1.40 -17.20
CA LEU A 449 22.05 -1.26 -18.63
C LEU A 449 21.79 -2.58 -19.38
N ALA A 450 22.14 -3.65 -18.91
CA ALA A 450 21.96 -4.94 -19.60
C ALA A 450 20.46 -5.25 -19.78
N ALA A 451 19.68 -4.95 -18.73
CA ALA A 451 18.22 -5.22 -18.82
C ALA A 451 17.54 -4.29 -19.81
N ASP A 452 18.06 -3.08 -19.91
CA ASP A 452 17.50 -2.12 -20.88
C ASP A 452 17.85 -2.54 -22.32
N LEU A 453 19.05 -3.06 -22.46
CA LEU A 453 19.43 -3.51 -23.82
C LEU A 453 18.58 -4.71 -24.25
N GLN A 454 18.30 -5.50 -23.34
CA GLN A 454 17.44 -6.65 -23.66
C GLN A 454 16.01 -6.21 -23.97
N GLN A 455 15.54 -5.19 -23.20
CA GLN A 455 14.18 -4.67 -23.50
C GLN A 455 14.13 -3.99 -24.87
N HIS A 456 15.07 -3.20 -25.13
CA HIS A 456 15.12 -2.54 -26.45
C HIS A 456 15.13 -3.58 -27.59
N ALA A 457 15.97 -4.57 -27.43
CA ALA A 457 16.05 -5.60 -28.50
C ALA A 457 14.70 -6.28 -28.69
N LEU A 458 13.92 -6.26 -27.63
CA LEU A 458 12.65 -7.04 -27.73
C LEU A 458 11.48 -6.11 -28.06
N GLU A 459 11.83 -4.78 -28.24
CA GLU A 459 10.76 -3.77 -28.36
C GLU A 459 9.97 -3.92 -29.66
N PRO A 460 10.57 -4.11 -30.68
CA PRO A 460 9.82 -4.25 -31.95
C PRO A 460 8.85 -5.44 -31.90
N LEU A 461 9.23 -6.42 -31.16
CA LEU A 461 8.36 -7.60 -31.04
C LEU A 461 7.15 -7.31 -30.15
N VAL A 462 7.35 -6.56 -29.20
CA VAL A 462 6.24 -6.18 -28.30
C VAL A 462 5.28 -5.25 -29.06
N ARG A 463 5.76 -4.29 -29.87
CA ARG A 463 4.88 -3.37 -30.65
C ARG A 463 4.05 -4.16 -31.66
N ALA A 464 4.60 -5.22 -31.96
CA ALA A 464 3.89 -6.02 -32.99
C ALA A 464 2.89 -6.97 -32.33
N GLY A 465 2.70 -6.82 -30.88
CA GLY A 465 1.69 -7.62 -30.16
C GLY A 465 2.16 -9.06 -29.92
N LEU A 466 3.51 -9.26 -30.03
CA LEU A 466 4.00 -10.66 -29.95
C LEU A 466 4.44 -10.95 -28.52
N GLU A 467 4.06 -10.16 -27.62
CA GLU A 467 4.52 -10.28 -26.21
C GLU A 467 3.93 -11.56 -25.58
N THR A 468 2.81 -11.94 -25.96
CA THR A 468 2.15 -13.15 -25.42
C THR A 468 2.84 -14.42 -25.94
N ALA A 469 3.46 -14.26 -27.12
CA ALA A 469 4.15 -15.41 -27.75
C ALA A 469 5.50 -15.68 -27.07
N GLY A 470 6.06 -14.71 -26.35
CA GLY A 470 7.32 -14.84 -25.58
C GLY A 470 7.07 -15.37 -24.17
N ASN A 471 5.83 -15.35 -23.67
CA ASN A 471 5.52 -15.70 -22.27
C ASN A 471 5.11 -17.18 -22.18
N VAL A 472 5.27 -17.86 -23.33
CA VAL A 472 4.88 -19.26 -23.36
C VAL A 472 6.08 -20.12 -23.79
N VAL A 473 6.37 -21.09 -22.97
CA VAL A 473 7.52 -21.94 -23.32
C VAL A 473 6.99 -23.35 -23.59
N HIS A 474 7.33 -23.89 -24.69
CA HIS A 474 6.84 -25.23 -25.03
C HIS A 474 8.02 -26.20 -25.11
N ASP A 475 7.67 -27.46 -24.63
CA ASP A 475 8.64 -28.57 -24.71
C ASP A 475 8.34 -29.45 -25.93
N SER A 476 9.35 -29.47 -26.89
CA SER A 476 9.21 -30.40 -28.03
C SER A 476 10.28 -31.49 -27.94
N PRO A 477 9.94 -32.77 -28.16
CA PRO A 477 10.81 -33.96 -28.07
C PRO A 477 11.97 -33.89 -29.06
N GLU A 478 12.05 -32.93 -30.00
CA GLU A 478 13.07 -32.92 -31.07
C GLU A 478 13.94 -31.66 -30.95
N ALA A 479 13.61 -30.55 -30.08
CA ALA A 479 14.31 -29.24 -30.16
C ALA A 479 14.36 -28.61 -28.77
N GLY A 480 13.85 -29.40 -27.65
CA GLY A 480 13.98 -28.87 -26.29
C GLY A 480 13.02 -27.70 -26.01
N PHE A 481 13.00 -27.02 -24.81
CA PHE A 481 12.10 -25.94 -24.36
C PHE A 481 12.37 -24.64 -25.13
N ALA A 482 11.34 -24.18 -25.94
CA ALA A 482 11.54 -22.88 -26.62
C ALA A 482 10.19 -22.13 -26.71
N SER A 483 10.26 -20.78 -26.66
CA SER A 483 9.04 -19.97 -26.83
C SER A 483 8.80 -19.73 -28.32
N PRO A 484 7.53 -19.66 -28.69
CA PRO A 484 7.17 -19.39 -30.09
C PRO A 484 7.92 -18.16 -30.64
N LEU A 485 8.16 -17.19 -29.81
CA LEU A 485 8.92 -16.01 -30.26
C LEU A 485 10.39 -16.38 -30.53
N SER A 486 10.95 -17.17 -29.74
CA SER A 486 12.36 -17.61 -29.95
C SER A 486 12.47 -18.43 -31.24
N ARG A 487 11.55 -19.20 -31.66
CA ARG A 487 11.59 -20.02 -32.89
C ARG A 487 11.35 -19.15 -34.14
N PHE A 488 10.45 -18.20 -33.93
CA PHE A 488 10.26 -17.23 -35.02
C PHE A 488 11.58 -16.48 -35.31
N MET A 489 12.19 -16.13 -34.25
CA MET A 489 13.44 -15.36 -34.48
C MET A 489 14.51 -16.26 -35.13
N GLN A 490 14.51 -17.52 -34.86
CA GLN A 490 15.47 -18.46 -35.49
C GLN A 490 15.16 -18.63 -36.99
N ILE A 491 13.91 -18.64 -37.31
CA ILE A 491 13.52 -18.81 -38.73
C ILE A 491 13.91 -17.57 -39.53
N VAL A 492 13.81 -16.42 -38.90
CA VAL A 492 13.93 -15.17 -39.68
C VAL A 492 15.40 -14.74 -39.69
N THR A 493 16.16 -15.23 -38.69
CA THR A 493 17.52 -14.62 -38.59
C THR A 493 18.57 -15.65 -38.99
N ALA A 494 18.20 -16.89 -39.34
CA ALA A 494 19.25 -17.89 -39.62
C ALA A 494 19.48 -17.96 -41.13
N ASP A 495 20.44 -17.24 -41.77
CA ASP A 495 20.83 -17.08 -43.19
C ASP A 495 21.37 -18.40 -43.74
N SER A 496 21.47 -19.62 -42.93
CA SER A 496 22.10 -20.89 -43.38
C SER A 496 21.27 -22.08 -42.94
N LEU A 497 19.95 -21.88 -42.57
CA LEU A 497 19.19 -23.10 -42.24
C LEU A 497 18.59 -23.71 -43.52
N PRO A 498 18.94 -24.98 -43.89
CA PRO A 498 18.34 -25.67 -45.05
C PRO A 498 16.81 -25.63 -45.01
N VAL A 499 16.23 -25.38 -46.03
CA VAL A 499 14.77 -25.20 -46.23
C VAL A 499 14.01 -26.28 -45.46
N SER A 500 14.50 -27.40 -45.34
CA SER A 500 13.83 -28.50 -44.63
C SER A 500 13.84 -28.28 -43.11
N ALA A 501 14.81 -27.65 -42.56
CA ALA A 501 14.91 -27.31 -41.13
C ALA A 501 14.05 -26.09 -40.78
N ARG A 502 13.92 -25.18 -41.73
CA ARG A 502 13.01 -24.02 -41.55
C ARG A 502 11.55 -24.47 -41.54
N GLU A 503 11.29 -25.42 -42.40
CA GLU A 503 9.92 -25.95 -42.49
C GLU A 503 9.56 -26.74 -41.22
N LYS A 504 10.48 -27.38 -40.72
CA LYS A 504 10.23 -28.15 -39.47
C LYS A 504 10.01 -27.21 -38.29
N LEU A 505 10.81 -26.14 -38.16
CA LEU A 505 10.64 -25.15 -37.09
C LEU A 505 9.33 -24.38 -37.23
N TYR A 506 9.01 -24.09 -38.46
CA TYR A 506 7.72 -23.39 -38.72
C TYR A 506 6.54 -24.28 -38.35
N ARG A 507 6.56 -25.58 -38.64
CA ARG A 507 5.46 -26.50 -38.29
C ARG A 507 5.39 -26.73 -36.78
N ALA A 508 6.50 -26.76 -36.15
CA ALA A 508 6.51 -26.92 -34.68
C ALA A 508 5.95 -25.66 -33.98
N SER A 509 6.23 -24.44 -34.54
CA SER A 509 5.69 -23.17 -33.97
C SER A 509 4.19 -23.06 -34.20
N LEU A 510 3.69 -23.57 -35.37
CA LEU A 510 2.25 -23.56 -35.65
C LEU A 510 1.51 -24.54 -34.72
N LYS A 511 2.12 -25.70 -34.42
CA LYS A 511 1.51 -26.67 -33.49
C LYS A 511 1.46 -26.10 -32.07
N ALA A 512 2.50 -25.35 -31.65
CA ALA A 512 2.54 -24.69 -30.32
C ALA A 512 1.54 -23.53 -30.24
N ALA A 513 1.43 -22.72 -31.34
CA ALA A 513 0.45 -21.60 -31.39
C ALA A 513 -0.99 -22.14 -31.35
N THR A 514 -1.31 -23.32 -32.04
CA THR A 514 -2.65 -23.95 -32.04
C THR A 514 -2.93 -24.57 -30.67
N ALA A 515 -1.96 -25.09 -29.96
CA ALA A 515 -2.10 -25.63 -28.59
C ALA A 515 -2.36 -24.50 -27.58
N ILE A 516 -1.75 -23.25 -27.75
CA ILE A 516 -1.97 -22.06 -26.91
C ILE A 516 -3.39 -21.53 -27.12
N ARG A 517 -3.92 -21.59 -28.39
CA ARG A 517 -5.28 -21.11 -28.73
C ARG A 517 -6.33 -22.11 -28.24
N THR A 518 -6.05 -23.42 -28.17
CA THR A 518 -6.99 -24.46 -27.71
C THR A 518 -6.97 -24.54 -26.18
N SER A 519 -5.90 -24.18 -25.47
CA SER A 519 -5.78 -24.08 -24.01
C SER A 519 -6.31 -22.74 -23.48
N SER A 520 -6.26 -21.57 -24.26
CA SER A 520 -6.86 -20.26 -23.95
C SER A 520 -8.37 -20.26 -24.19
N ILE A 521 -8.99 -21.28 -24.96
CA ILE A 521 -10.44 -21.45 -25.15
C ILE A 521 -10.98 -22.37 -24.04
N SER A 522 -10.17 -22.97 -23.20
CA SER A 522 -10.64 -23.74 -22.03
C SER A 522 -10.48 -22.93 -20.75
N TYR A 523 -9.95 -21.64 -20.76
CA TYR A 523 -9.84 -20.76 -19.58
C TYR A 523 -10.74 -19.54 -19.74
N SER A 524 -11.49 -19.31 -20.85
CA SER A 524 -12.52 -18.24 -21.00
C SER A 524 -13.92 -18.87 -21.01
N GLY A 525 -14.09 -20.11 -20.49
CA GLY A 525 -15.43 -20.64 -20.15
C GLY A 525 -15.35 -21.48 -18.87
N ARG A 526 -14.81 -21.05 -17.80
CA ARG A 526 -15.17 -21.55 -16.45
C ARG A 526 -14.88 -20.47 -15.41
#